data_AF-A0A958CSN2-F1
#
_entry.id   AF-A0A958CSN2-F1
#
_cell.length_a   1.000
_cell.length_b   1.000
_cell.length_c   1.000
_cell.angle_alpha   90.00
_cell.angle_beta   90.00
_cell.angle_gamma   90.00
#
_symmetry.space_group_name_H-M   'P 1'
#
loop_
_entity.id
_entity.type
_entity.pdbx_description
1 polymer ?
#
loop_
_entity_poly.entity_id
_entity_poly.type
_entity_poly.pdbx_seq_one_letter_code
_entity_poly.pdbx_strand_id
1 'polypeptide(L)'
;DWLQLEVQHPSFGFYADFVSGVVIPNFTLFAWAIFLSELLVGLSLLTGTLTRLGAAVSLLMALNLGLGLLEVPGEWPWSYVMLAMWSFVFLVAGAGRIWGVDGWLRSRRPESGLLRWLT
;
A
#
# COMPACT_ATOMS: atom_id res chain seq x y z
N ASP A 1 21.16 8.72 5.21
CA ASP A 1 19.74 9.01 4.99
C ASP A 1 19.19 7.91 4.08
N TRP A 2 18.06 7.28 4.38
CA TRP A 2 17.65 6.02 3.71
C TRP A 2 17.33 6.22 2.23
N LEU A 3 16.75 7.37 1.87
CA LEU A 3 16.52 7.77 0.47
C LEU A 3 17.82 7.89 -0.34
N GLN A 4 18.94 8.22 0.31
CA GLN A 4 20.23 8.26 -0.37
C GLN A 4 20.78 6.85 -0.62
N LEU A 5 20.45 5.87 0.22
CA LEU A 5 20.82 4.47 0.02
C LEU A 5 20.03 3.84 -1.15
N GLU A 6 18.74 4.19 -1.30
CA GLU A 6 17.94 3.77 -2.47
C GLU A 6 18.51 4.31 -3.79
N VAL A 7 19.08 5.52 -3.79
CA VAL A 7 19.73 6.10 -4.97
C VAL A 7 21.12 5.48 -5.22
N GLN A 8 21.84 5.09 -4.17
CA GLN A 8 23.17 4.48 -4.27
C GLN A 8 23.13 2.99 -4.65
N HIS A 9 22.06 2.29 -4.31
CA HIS A 9 21.83 0.88 -4.63
C HIS A 9 20.46 0.70 -5.31
N PRO A 10 20.25 1.27 -6.51
CA PRO A 10 18.94 1.24 -7.12
C PRO A 10 18.67 -0.13 -7.76
N SER A 11 17.60 -0.78 -7.32
CA SER A 11 17.13 -2.03 -7.95
C SER A 11 16.88 -1.88 -9.45
N PHE A 12 16.54 -0.67 -9.88
CA PHE A 12 16.46 -0.29 -11.29
C PHE A 12 16.95 1.15 -11.48
N GLY A 13 17.80 1.40 -12.48
CA GLY A 13 18.35 2.75 -12.73
C GLY A 13 17.28 3.84 -12.92
N PHE A 14 16.16 3.53 -13.59
CA PHE A 14 15.06 4.48 -13.77
C PHE A 14 14.37 4.86 -12.45
N TYR A 15 14.39 3.97 -11.44
CA TYR A 15 13.82 4.24 -10.12
C TYR A 15 14.70 5.23 -9.36
N ALA A 16 16.03 5.08 -9.45
CA ALA A 16 17.00 6.03 -8.90
C ALA A 16 16.80 7.44 -9.49
N ASP A 17 16.61 7.54 -10.80
CA ASP A 17 16.39 8.82 -11.50
C ASP A 17 15.07 9.48 -11.05
N PHE A 18 14.00 8.70 -10.88
CA PHE A 18 12.73 9.21 -10.36
C PHE A 18 12.85 9.70 -8.91
N VAL A 19 13.48 8.91 -8.04
CA VAL A 19 13.65 9.26 -6.63
C VAL A 19 14.51 10.52 -6.49
N SER A 20 15.65 10.58 -7.18
CA SER A 20 16.56 11.73 -7.11
C SER A 20 16.01 13.00 -7.78
N GLY A 21 15.31 12.87 -8.91
CA GLY A 21 14.81 14.01 -9.68
C GLY A 21 13.44 14.54 -9.23
N VAL A 22 12.60 13.70 -8.63
CA VAL A 22 11.21 14.05 -8.30
C VAL A 22 10.92 13.92 -6.81
N VAL A 23 11.27 12.79 -6.20
CA VAL A 23 10.89 12.47 -4.81
C VAL A 23 11.71 13.28 -3.81
N ILE A 24 13.04 13.30 -3.92
CA ILE A 24 13.93 14.03 -3.02
C ILE A 24 13.64 15.55 -3.04
N PRO A 25 13.48 16.21 -4.20
CA PRO A 25 13.16 17.63 -4.24
C PRO A 25 11.77 17.96 -3.68
N ASN A 26 10.81 17.04 -3.78
CA ASN A 26 9.43 17.21 -3.29
C ASN A 26 9.16 16.37 -2.02
N PHE A 27 10.18 16.13 -1.20
CA PHE A 27 10.12 15.18 -0.09
C PHE A 27 8.92 15.40 0.84
N THR A 28 8.64 16.65 1.23
CA THR A 28 7.51 16.97 2.12
C THR A 28 6.17 16.56 1.54
N LEU A 29 5.97 16.71 0.22
CA LEU A 29 4.72 16.32 -0.44
C LEU A 29 4.56 14.79 -0.41
N PHE A 30 5.61 14.05 -0.76
CA PHE A 30 5.59 12.59 -0.74
C PHE A 30 5.44 12.03 0.67
N ALA A 31 6.10 12.64 1.66
CA ALA A 31 5.95 12.25 3.07
C ALA A 31 4.50 12.39 3.55
N TRP A 32 3.83 13.50 3.25
CA TRP A 32 2.41 13.68 3.58
C TRP A 32 1.50 12.73 2.80
N ALA A 33 1.79 12.48 1.52
CA ALA A 33 1.01 11.57 0.70
C ALA A 33 1.11 10.11 1.22
N ILE A 34 2.31 9.66 1.56
CA ILE A 34 2.57 8.34 2.15
C ILE A 34 1.85 8.25 3.50
N PHE A 35 2.03 9.24 4.38
CA PHE A 35 1.38 9.26 5.69
C PHE A 35 -0.14 9.19 5.59
N LEU A 36 -0.75 10.00 4.71
CA LEU A 36 -2.20 9.98 4.52
C LEU A 36 -2.66 8.64 3.94
N SER A 37 -1.89 8.05 3.02
CA SER A 37 -2.20 6.73 2.45
C SER A 37 -2.15 5.64 3.51
N GLU A 38 -1.12 5.62 4.37
CA GLU A 38 -1.01 4.69 5.49
C GLU A 38 -2.16 4.85 6.48
N LEU A 39 -2.53 6.10 6.81
CA LEU A 39 -3.65 6.39 7.69
C LEU A 39 -4.97 5.88 7.09
N LEU A 40 -5.22 6.14 5.81
CA LEU A 40 -6.43 5.69 5.12
C LEU A 40 -6.49 4.16 5.00
N VAL A 41 -5.37 3.50 4.70
CA VAL A 41 -5.26 2.04 4.68
C VAL A 41 -5.53 1.46 6.07
N GLY A 42 -4.90 2.01 7.10
CA GLY A 42 -5.09 1.59 8.48
C GLY A 42 -6.55 1.74 8.92
N LEU A 43 -7.16 2.90 8.64
CA LEU A 43 -8.58 3.13 8.92
C LEU A 43 -9.50 2.20 8.12
N SER A 44 -9.20 1.95 6.85
CA SER A 44 -9.96 1.04 5.98
C SER A 44 -9.95 -0.39 6.52
N LEU A 45 -8.76 -0.89 6.90
CA LEU A 45 -8.60 -2.24 7.45
C LEU A 45 -9.18 -2.37 8.87
N LEU A 46 -9.03 -1.34 9.72
CA LEU A 46 -9.56 -1.34 11.10
C LEU A 46 -11.09 -1.24 11.14
N THR A 47 -11.68 -0.38 10.32
CA THR A 47 -13.15 -0.17 10.30
C THR A 47 -13.86 -1.16 9.37
N GLY A 48 -13.12 -1.88 8.55
CA GLY A 48 -13.66 -2.80 7.55
C GLY A 48 -14.46 -2.07 6.46
N THR A 49 -14.09 -0.83 6.12
CA THR A 49 -14.67 -0.03 5.05
C THR A 49 -13.76 -0.02 3.82
N LEU A 50 -14.28 -0.31 2.64
CA LEU A 50 -13.52 -0.36 1.37
C LEU A 50 -12.24 -1.22 1.49
N THR A 51 -12.30 -2.32 2.24
CA THR A 51 -11.11 -3.12 2.60
C THR A 51 -10.30 -3.59 1.40
N ARG A 52 -10.93 -3.79 0.24
CA ARG A 52 -10.24 -4.16 -1.00
C ARG A 52 -9.46 -2.99 -1.59
N LEU A 53 -9.97 -1.76 -1.54
CA LEU A 53 -9.22 -0.58 -1.96
C LEU A 53 -8.06 -0.30 -1.00
N GLY A 54 -8.29 -0.37 0.31
CA GLY A 54 -7.22 -0.23 1.31
C GLY A 54 -6.11 -1.27 1.13
N ALA A 55 -6.49 -2.54 0.92
CA ALA A 55 -5.54 -3.61 0.67
C ALA A 55 -4.78 -3.43 -0.67
N ALA A 56 -5.44 -2.94 -1.72
CA ALA A 56 -4.79 -2.64 -3.00
C ALA A 56 -3.77 -1.50 -2.88
N VAL A 57 -4.11 -0.43 -2.18
CA VAL A 57 -3.18 0.69 -1.90
C VAL A 57 -2.00 0.19 -1.06
N SER A 58 -2.28 -0.57 0.00
CA SER A 58 -1.24 -1.20 0.83
C SER A 58 -0.29 -2.07 0.02
N LEU A 59 -0.83 -2.86 -0.92
CA LEU A 59 -0.02 -3.71 -1.81
C LEU A 59 0.88 -2.87 -2.72
N LEU A 60 0.35 -1.79 -3.32
CA LEU A 60 1.15 -0.88 -4.15
C LEU A 60 2.30 -0.24 -3.35
N MET A 61 2.04 0.16 -2.10
CA MET A 61 3.07 0.72 -1.23
C MET A 61 4.13 -0.32 -0.86
N ALA A 62 3.72 -1.55 -0.54
CA ALA A 62 4.65 -2.65 -0.26
C ALA A 62 5.54 -2.99 -1.47
N LEU A 63 4.97 -2.97 -2.68
CA LEU A 63 5.74 -3.15 -3.92
C LEU A 63 6.70 -1.99 -4.17
N ASN A 64 6.29 -0.74 -3.91
CA ASN A 64 7.15 0.41 -4.05
C ASN A 64 8.37 0.34 -3.10
N LEU A 65 8.15 -0.01 -1.84
CA LEU A 65 9.21 -0.27 -0.85
C LEU A 65 10.15 -1.39 -1.30
N GLY A 66 9.60 -2.49 -1.81
CA GLY A 66 10.41 -3.58 -2.36
C GLY A 66 11.30 -3.08 -3.50
N LEU A 67 10.73 -2.39 -4.49
CA LEU A 67 11.51 -1.87 -5.62
C LEU A 67 12.62 -0.90 -5.18
N GLY A 68 12.40 -0.10 -4.13
CA GLY A 68 13.40 0.83 -3.63
C GLY A 68 14.51 0.19 -2.80
N LEU A 69 14.19 -0.82 -1.97
CA LEU A 69 15.11 -1.33 -0.95
C LEU A 69 15.65 -2.74 -1.22
N LEU A 70 15.20 -3.43 -2.27
CA LEU A 70 15.62 -4.81 -2.57
C LEU A 70 17.14 -4.98 -2.75
N GLU A 71 17.82 -3.98 -3.30
CA GLU A 71 19.27 -4.00 -3.53
C GLU A 71 20.09 -3.29 -2.45
N VAL A 72 19.44 -2.69 -1.44
CA VAL A 72 20.13 -1.99 -0.36
C VAL A 72 20.82 -3.01 0.57
N PRO A 73 22.15 -2.91 0.76
CA PRO A 73 22.88 -3.85 1.59
C PRO A 73 22.49 -3.74 3.07
N GLY A 74 22.10 -4.87 3.67
CA GLY A 74 21.71 -4.96 5.08
C GLY A 74 20.21 -5.02 5.35
N GLU A 75 19.38 -4.76 4.33
CA GLU A 75 17.92 -4.92 4.42
C GLU A 75 17.53 -6.40 4.37
N TRP A 76 16.32 -6.71 4.86
CA TRP A 76 15.75 -8.05 4.78
C TRP A 76 14.65 -8.10 3.69
N PRO A 77 14.96 -8.57 2.47
CA PRO A 77 14.03 -8.58 1.34
C PRO A 77 12.69 -9.26 1.61
N TRP A 78 12.72 -10.31 2.44
CA TRP A 78 11.53 -11.08 2.78
C TRP A 78 10.49 -10.27 3.57
N SER A 79 10.91 -9.21 4.27
CA SER A 79 9.97 -8.32 4.98
C SER A 79 9.00 -7.64 4.00
N TYR A 80 9.50 -7.15 2.86
CA TYR A 80 8.68 -6.52 1.81
C TYR A 80 7.81 -7.55 1.08
N VAL A 81 8.33 -8.74 0.83
CA VAL A 81 7.58 -9.85 0.24
C VAL A 81 6.42 -10.26 1.17
N MET A 82 6.67 -10.35 2.48
CA MET A 82 5.64 -10.66 3.46
C MET A 82 4.59 -9.55 3.55
N LEU A 83 5.01 -8.28 3.53
CA LEU A 83 4.10 -7.13 3.45
C LEU A 83 3.18 -7.25 2.23
N ALA A 84 3.74 -7.43 1.03
CA ALA A 84 2.98 -7.60 -0.19
C ALA A 84 2.06 -8.83 -0.14
N MET A 85 2.55 -9.96 0.39
CA MET A 85 1.76 -11.17 0.56
C MET A 85 0.54 -10.93 1.47
N TRP A 86 0.72 -10.30 2.63
CA TRP A 86 -0.37 -10.03 3.56
C TRP A 86 -1.39 -9.03 2.98
N SER A 87 -0.93 -7.96 2.34
CA SER A 87 -1.80 -7.02 1.65
C SER A 87 -2.59 -7.72 0.53
N PHE A 88 -1.96 -8.63 -0.21
CA PHE A 88 -2.64 -9.43 -1.23
C PHE A 88 -3.67 -10.40 -0.63
N VAL A 89 -3.35 -11.06 0.48
CA VAL A 89 -4.30 -11.93 1.21
C VAL A 89 -5.52 -11.11 1.64
N PHE A 90 -5.35 -9.91 2.19
CA PHE A 90 -6.47 -9.05 2.57
C PHE A 90 -7.30 -8.60 1.35
N LEU A 91 -6.64 -8.33 0.22
CA LEU A 91 -7.29 -7.97 -1.03
C LEU A 91 -8.19 -9.09 -1.57
N VAL A 92 -7.73 -10.35 -1.50
CA VAL A 92 -8.44 -11.53 -2.03
C VAL A 92 -9.47 -12.08 -1.03
N ALA A 93 -9.13 -12.16 0.25
CA ALA A 93 -10.01 -12.67 1.28
C ALA A 93 -11.25 -11.79 1.46
N GLY A 94 -11.14 -10.47 1.23
CA GLY A 94 -12.23 -9.52 1.39
C GLY A 94 -12.81 -9.55 2.81
N ALA A 95 -11.92 -9.36 3.80
CA ALA A 95 -12.21 -9.47 5.23
C ALA A 95 -13.31 -8.49 5.71
N GLY A 96 -13.51 -7.37 5.01
CA GLY A 96 -14.57 -6.39 5.32
C GLY A 96 -16.00 -6.92 5.17
N ARG A 97 -16.21 -8.02 4.43
CA ARG A 97 -17.56 -8.57 4.16
C ARG A 97 -18.25 -9.21 5.36
N ILE A 98 -17.53 -9.61 6.40
CA ILE A 98 -18.09 -10.37 7.53
C ILE A 98 -18.17 -9.51 8.81
N TRP A 99 -17.15 -8.69 9.10
CA TRP A 99 -17.06 -7.89 10.34
C TRP A 99 -16.97 -6.37 10.10
N GLY A 100 -16.92 -5.93 8.84
CA GLY A 100 -16.78 -4.52 8.50
C GLY A 100 -18.11 -3.77 8.38
N VAL A 101 -18.03 -2.44 8.45
CA VAL A 101 -19.16 -1.54 8.12
C VAL A 101 -19.70 -1.83 6.71
N ASP A 102 -18.86 -2.32 5.79
CA ASP A 102 -19.25 -2.79 4.47
C ASP A 102 -20.29 -3.92 4.53
N GLY A 103 -20.13 -4.89 5.43
CA GLY A 103 -21.10 -5.97 5.66
C GLY A 103 -22.43 -5.46 6.25
N TRP A 104 -22.37 -4.45 7.12
CA TRP A 104 -23.56 -3.80 7.68
C TRP A 104 -24.33 -2.96 6.65
N LEU A 105 -23.62 -2.23 5.77
CA LEU A 105 -24.25 -1.43 4.71
C LEU A 105 -24.90 -2.34 3.65
N ARG A 106 -24.26 -3.46 3.31
CA ARG A 106 -24.77 -4.49 2.39
C ARG A 106 -26.04 -5.19 2.90
N SER A 107 -26.22 -5.27 4.21
CA SER A 107 -27.45 -5.78 4.84
C SER A 107 -28.65 -4.81 4.69
N ARG A 108 -28.38 -3.50 4.56
CA ARG A 108 -29.43 -2.47 4.53
C ARG A 108 -29.81 -1.97 3.13
N ARG A 109 -29.01 -2.24 2.09
CA ARG A 109 -29.29 -1.82 0.72
C ARG A 109 -28.90 -2.89 -0.31
N PRO A 110 -29.77 -3.22 -1.29
CA PRO A 110 -29.38 -4.06 -2.42
C PRO A 110 -28.54 -3.22 -3.39
N GLU A 111 -27.21 -3.28 -3.25
CA GLU A 111 -26.30 -2.40 -4.00
C GLU A 111 -25.79 -3.04 -5.32
N SER A 112 -25.54 -2.17 -6.30
CA SER A 112 -25.14 -2.48 -7.68
C SER A 112 -23.78 -3.20 -7.75
N GLY A 113 -23.54 -3.94 -8.85
CA GLY A 113 -22.42 -4.88 -8.99
C GLY A 113 -21.00 -4.31 -8.76
N LEU A 114 -20.83 -2.99 -8.93
CA LEU A 114 -19.55 -2.29 -8.72
C LEU A 114 -19.21 -2.14 -7.23
N LEU A 115 -20.20 -1.75 -6.41
CA LEU A 115 -20.05 -1.69 -4.94
C LEU A 115 -19.83 -3.08 -4.34
N ARG A 116 -20.40 -4.12 -4.97
CA ARG A 116 -20.16 -5.52 -4.61
C ARG A 116 -18.73 -5.99 -4.85
N TRP A 117 -17.97 -5.30 -5.71
CA TRP A 117 -16.57 -5.62 -6.00
C TRP A 117 -15.60 -4.76 -5.20
N LEU A 118 -16.00 -3.56 -4.79
CA LEU A 118 -15.16 -2.66 -3.98
C LEU A 118 -15.21 -2.99 -2.48
N THR A 119 -16.26 -3.68 -2.03
CA THR A 119 -16.42 -4.23 -0.67
C THR A 119 -16.09 -5.73 -0.63
#